data_AF-A0A7S0QBX4-F1
#
_entry.id   AF-A0A7S0QBX4-F1
#
_cell.length_a   1.000
_cell.length_b   1.000
_cell.length_c   1.000
_cell.angle_alpha   90.00
_cell.angle_beta   90.00
_cell.angle_gamma   90.00
#
_symmetry.space_group_name_H-M   'P 1'
#
loop_
_entity.id
_entity.type
_entity.pdbx_description
1 polymer ?
#
loop_
_entity_poly.entity_id
_entity_poly.type
_entity_poly.pdbx_seq_one_letter_code
_entity_poly.pdbx_strand_id
1 'polypeptide(L)'
;MVDAETQRKVTETWELVEKDLDEHGIVFFKKIFTIAPPALQLFSFKDEDPLYESPKLRRHASTVMKTVGQAVAGLKDVSALVPVLKGLGASHAKYGVQSAHFAVIGEALLWTLEQGLGDLWTPEVRDAWAA
;
A
#
# COMPACT_ATOMS: atom_id res chain seq x y z
N MET A 1 9.33 -18.76 3.61
CA MET A 1 8.88 -18.61 2.22
C MET A 1 7.36 -18.57 2.29
N VAL A 2 6.73 -17.58 1.68
CA VAL A 2 5.27 -17.49 1.57
C VAL A 2 4.79 -18.71 0.76
N ASP A 3 3.83 -19.47 1.27
CA ASP A 3 3.34 -20.67 0.59
C ASP A 3 2.54 -20.33 -0.67
N ALA A 4 2.34 -21.31 -1.55
CA ALA A 4 1.70 -21.09 -2.85
C ALA A 4 0.23 -20.66 -2.74
N GLU A 5 -0.48 -21.04 -1.69
CA GLU A 5 -1.86 -20.64 -1.48
C GLU A 5 -1.95 -19.17 -1.06
N THR A 6 -1.10 -18.74 -0.14
CA THR A 6 -0.96 -17.34 0.25
C THR A 6 -0.60 -16.46 -0.95
N GLN A 7 0.40 -16.86 -1.75
CA GLN A 7 0.76 -16.11 -2.96
C GLN A 7 -0.40 -15.99 -3.95
N ARG A 8 -1.17 -17.08 -4.15
CA ARG A 8 -2.32 -17.08 -5.04
C ARG A 8 -3.40 -16.11 -4.56
N LYS A 9 -3.79 -16.17 -3.28
CA LYS A 9 -4.80 -15.28 -2.69
C LYS A 9 -4.40 -13.81 -2.83
N VAL A 10 -3.16 -13.48 -2.49
CA VAL A 10 -2.64 -12.11 -2.61
C VAL A 10 -2.67 -11.64 -4.07
N THR A 11 -2.24 -12.48 -5.01
CA THR A 11 -2.22 -12.14 -6.44
C THR A 11 -3.63 -11.94 -7.00
N GLU A 12 -4.52 -12.93 -6.81
CA GLU A 12 -5.89 -12.91 -7.36
C GLU A 12 -6.72 -11.75 -6.78
N THR A 13 -6.56 -11.45 -5.48
CA THR A 13 -7.30 -10.35 -4.86
C THR A 13 -6.72 -8.98 -5.22
N TRP A 14 -5.40 -8.88 -5.43
CA TRP A 14 -4.79 -7.65 -5.95
C TRP A 14 -5.32 -7.29 -7.36
N GLU A 15 -5.49 -8.28 -8.25
CA GLU A 15 -6.04 -8.07 -9.61
C GLU A 15 -7.44 -7.42 -9.61
N LEU A 16 -8.19 -7.57 -8.52
CA LEU A 16 -9.49 -6.92 -8.35
C LEU A 16 -9.33 -5.45 -7.94
N VAL A 17 -8.42 -5.18 -7.00
CA VAL A 17 -8.17 -3.84 -6.45
C VAL A 17 -7.44 -2.94 -7.45
N GLU A 18 -6.54 -3.49 -8.26
CA GLU A 18 -5.74 -2.71 -9.22
C GLU A 18 -6.53 -2.15 -10.41
N LYS A 19 -7.81 -2.51 -10.55
CA LYS A 19 -8.71 -1.94 -11.56
C LYS A 19 -8.99 -0.45 -11.34
N ASP A 20 -8.85 0.03 -10.09
CA ASP A 20 -9.01 1.44 -9.74
C ASP A 20 -7.94 1.90 -8.74
N LEU A 21 -6.68 1.94 -9.18
CA LEU A 21 -5.55 2.33 -8.34
C LEU A 21 -5.61 3.78 -7.87
N ASP A 22 -6.26 4.65 -8.63
CA ASP A 22 -6.33 6.07 -8.30
C ASP A 22 -7.30 6.27 -7.14
N GLU A 23 -8.49 5.67 -7.17
CA GLU A 23 -9.45 5.75 -6.07
C GLU A 23 -8.95 5.01 -4.82
N HIS A 24 -8.52 3.74 -4.97
CA HIS A 24 -7.99 2.98 -3.83
C HIS A 24 -6.73 3.62 -3.23
N GLY A 25 -5.92 4.28 -4.05
CA GLY A 25 -4.78 5.06 -3.58
C GLY A 25 -5.19 6.26 -2.71
N ILE A 26 -6.25 6.98 -3.07
CA ILE A 26 -6.79 8.06 -2.25
C ILE A 26 -7.35 7.52 -0.93
N VAL A 27 -8.12 6.42 -0.98
CA VAL A 27 -8.64 5.72 0.20
C VAL A 27 -7.51 5.33 1.16
N PHE A 28 -6.41 4.79 0.63
CA PHE A 28 -5.22 4.43 1.37
C PHE A 28 -4.55 5.62 2.08
N PHE A 29 -4.28 6.70 1.36
CA PHE A 29 -3.65 7.88 1.98
C PHE A 29 -4.57 8.58 2.99
N LYS A 30 -5.87 8.63 2.72
CA LYS A 30 -6.86 9.11 3.69
C LYS A 30 -6.82 8.29 4.98
N LYS A 31 -6.70 6.97 4.87
CA LYS A 31 -6.56 6.09 6.05
C LYS A 31 -5.24 6.32 6.80
N ILE A 32 -4.11 6.46 6.10
CA ILE A 32 -2.81 6.82 6.72
C ILE A 32 -2.95 8.10 7.53
N PHE A 33 -3.49 9.17 6.95
CA PHE A 33 -3.62 10.47 7.63
C PHE A 33 -4.70 10.47 8.72
N THR A 34 -5.61 9.50 8.71
CA THR A 34 -6.54 9.28 9.82
C THR A 34 -5.86 8.60 11.00
N ILE A 35 -5.03 7.57 10.76
CA ILE A 35 -4.30 6.84 11.81
C ILE A 35 -3.16 7.70 12.38
N ALA A 36 -2.41 8.38 11.50
CA ALA A 36 -1.24 9.19 11.83
C ALA A 36 -1.30 10.57 11.14
N PRO A 37 -2.13 11.50 11.62
CA PRO A 37 -2.23 12.85 11.06
C PRO A 37 -0.88 13.59 10.88
N PRO A 38 0.11 13.47 11.80
CA PRO A 38 1.41 14.10 11.62
C PRO A 38 2.18 13.63 10.38
N ALA A 39 1.88 12.44 9.84
CA ALA A 39 2.55 11.92 8.65
C ALA A 39 2.33 12.81 7.42
N LEU A 40 1.22 13.56 7.36
CA LEU A 40 0.93 14.49 6.27
C LEU A 40 2.07 15.51 6.07
N GLN A 41 2.76 15.91 7.15
CA GLN A 41 3.86 16.88 7.10
C GLN A 41 5.06 16.44 6.27
N LEU A 42 5.19 15.13 6.01
CA LEU A 42 6.27 14.54 5.20
C LEU A 42 6.04 14.72 3.69
N PHE A 43 4.84 15.12 3.28
CA PHE A 43 4.46 15.16 1.87
C PHE A 43 4.44 16.60 1.33
N SER A 44 4.77 16.73 0.04
CA SER A 44 4.81 18.03 -0.65
C SER A 44 3.43 18.61 -0.97
N PHE A 45 2.37 17.81 -0.85
CA PHE A 45 0.98 18.19 -1.11
C PHE A 45 0.21 18.55 0.18
N LYS A 46 0.89 18.63 1.34
CA LYS A 46 0.26 18.81 2.66
C LYS A 46 -0.62 20.06 2.80
N ASP A 47 -0.32 21.09 2.02
CA ASP A 47 -1.00 22.39 2.07
C ASP A 47 -2.02 22.57 0.92
N GLU A 48 -2.28 21.52 0.12
CA GLU A 48 -3.27 21.58 -0.96
C GLU A 48 -4.69 21.41 -0.39
N ASP A 49 -5.62 22.25 -0.87
CA ASP A 49 -7.02 22.28 -0.46
C ASP A 49 -7.94 22.38 -1.70
N PRO A 50 -8.86 21.43 -1.91
CA PRO A 50 -9.09 20.22 -1.13
C PRO A 50 -7.99 19.16 -1.31
N LEU A 51 -7.42 18.68 -0.19
CA LEU A 51 -6.28 17.75 -0.15
C LEU A 51 -6.51 16.49 -0.99
N TYR A 52 -7.70 15.89 -0.91
CA TYR A 52 -8.01 14.63 -1.59
C TYR A 52 -8.37 14.78 -3.07
N GLU A 53 -8.44 16.02 -3.57
CA GLU A 53 -8.56 16.31 -5.00
C GLU A 53 -7.22 16.73 -5.62
N SER A 54 -6.18 16.88 -4.79
CA SER A 54 -4.81 17.20 -5.19
C SER A 54 -4.31 16.28 -6.32
N PRO A 55 -3.93 16.84 -7.48
CA PRO A 55 -3.28 16.07 -8.54
C PRO A 55 -1.95 15.46 -8.09
N LYS A 56 -1.23 16.13 -7.17
CA LYS A 56 0.03 15.63 -6.62
C LYS A 56 -0.19 14.41 -5.72
N LEU A 57 -1.19 14.47 -4.84
CA LEU A 57 -1.59 13.31 -4.02
C LEU A 57 -2.04 12.16 -4.91
N ARG A 58 -2.93 12.40 -5.88
CA ARG A 58 -3.41 11.35 -6.80
C ARG A 58 -2.25 10.66 -7.52
N ARG A 59 -1.31 11.42 -8.09
CA ARG A 59 -0.12 10.87 -8.75
C ARG A 59 0.76 10.06 -7.79
N HIS A 60 0.98 10.57 -6.58
CA HIS A 60 1.78 9.87 -5.59
C HIS A 60 1.10 8.57 -5.13
N ALA A 61 -0.20 8.62 -4.84
CA ALA A 61 -1.01 7.48 -4.46
C ALA A 61 -1.01 6.38 -5.52
N SER A 62 -1.28 6.74 -6.79
CA SER A 62 -1.19 5.81 -7.93
C SER A 62 0.19 5.18 -8.05
N THR A 63 1.26 5.94 -7.81
CA THR A 63 2.63 5.42 -7.83
C THR A 63 2.85 4.38 -6.73
N VAL A 64 2.41 4.67 -5.51
CA VAL A 64 2.55 3.75 -4.37
C VAL A 64 1.78 2.46 -4.62
N MET A 65 0.52 2.53 -5.09
CA MET A 65 -0.27 1.34 -5.36
C MET A 65 0.35 0.50 -6.49
N LYS A 66 0.91 1.11 -7.53
CA LYS A 66 1.68 0.39 -8.56
C LYS A 66 2.90 -0.32 -7.99
N THR A 67 3.62 0.31 -7.06
CA THR A 67 4.75 -0.34 -6.38
C THR A 67 4.31 -1.53 -5.52
N VAL A 68 3.14 -1.47 -4.88
CA VAL A 68 2.55 -2.64 -4.21
C VAL A 68 2.28 -3.75 -5.22
N GLY A 69 1.65 -3.45 -6.37
CA GLY A 69 1.41 -4.43 -7.43
C GLY A 69 2.68 -5.07 -7.99
N GLN A 70 3.77 -4.31 -8.12
CA GLN A 70 5.09 -4.84 -8.48
C GLN A 70 5.63 -5.81 -7.42
N ALA A 71 5.43 -5.52 -6.14
CA ALA A 71 5.81 -6.42 -5.06
C ALA A 71 4.97 -7.71 -5.07
N VAL A 72 3.66 -7.59 -5.30
CA VAL A 72 2.74 -8.74 -5.46
C VAL A 72 3.17 -9.62 -6.63
N ALA A 73 3.43 -9.05 -7.81
CA ALA A 73 3.91 -9.79 -8.96
C ALA A 73 5.27 -10.49 -8.72
N GLY A 74 6.10 -9.90 -7.85
CA GLY A 74 7.40 -10.42 -7.44
C GLY A 74 7.35 -11.55 -6.40
N LEU A 75 6.18 -11.92 -5.86
CA LEU A 75 6.08 -12.96 -4.82
C LEU A 75 6.56 -14.35 -5.29
N LYS A 76 6.57 -14.60 -6.61
CA LYS A 76 7.10 -15.83 -7.20
C LYS A 76 8.64 -15.92 -7.16
N ASP A 77 9.33 -14.80 -7.02
CA ASP A 77 10.79 -14.70 -6.87
C ASP A 77 11.15 -13.64 -5.82
N VAL A 78 10.95 -14.00 -4.55
CA VAL A 78 11.25 -13.13 -3.41
C VAL A 78 12.73 -12.73 -3.38
N SER A 79 13.63 -13.58 -3.87
CA SER A 79 15.07 -13.28 -3.90
C SER A 79 15.39 -12.08 -4.79
N ALA A 80 14.72 -11.98 -5.93
CA ALA A 80 14.81 -10.81 -6.82
C ALA A 80 14.12 -9.56 -6.25
N LEU A 81 13.08 -9.74 -5.42
CA LEU A 81 12.32 -8.63 -4.83
C LEU A 81 13.05 -7.96 -3.67
N VAL A 82 13.80 -8.70 -2.85
CA VAL A 82 14.48 -8.18 -1.64
C VAL A 82 15.38 -6.96 -1.92
N PRO A 83 16.26 -6.95 -2.94
CA PRO A 83 17.09 -5.78 -3.25
C PRO A 83 16.26 -4.54 -3.61
N VAL A 84 15.15 -4.72 -4.32
CA VAL A 84 14.23 -3.63 -4.70
C VAL A 84 13.60 -3.02 -3.45
N LEU A 85 13.07 -3.86 -2.56
CA LEU A 85 12.46 -3.41 -1.30
C LEU A 85 13.47 -2.73 -0.37
N LYS A 86 14.72 -3.20 -0.33
CA LYS A 86 15.80 -2.54 0.40
C LYS A 86 16.09 -1.14 -0.14
N GLY A 87 16.15 -0.98 -1.47
CA GLY A 87 16.33 0.33 -2.11
C GLY A 87 15.16 1.28 -1.83
N LEU A 88 13.93 0.76 -1.84
CA LEU A 88 12.74 1.52 -1.49
C LEU A 88 12.77 1.97 -0.02
N GLY A 89 13.10 1.07 0.90
CA GLY A 89 13.23 1.38 2.33
C GLY A 89 14.32 2.42 2.60
N ALA A 90 15.48 2.31 1.94
CA ALA A 90 16.55 3.31 2.04
C ALA A 90 16.13 4.69 1.52
N SER A 91 15.26 4.73 0.51
CA SER A 91 14.69 5.98 0.00
C SER A 91 13.73 6.61 1.01
N HIS A 92 12.87 5.82 1.66
CA HIS A 92 11.97 6.28 2.71
C HIS A 92 12.71 6.78 3.95
N ALA A 93 13.82 6.13 4.33
CA ALA A 93 14.63 6.54 5.47
C ALA A 93 15.19 7.98 5.32
N LYS A 94 15.46 8.43 4.08
CA LYS A 94 15.90 9.82 3.80
C LYS A 94 14.85 10.87 4.18
N TYR A 95 13.58 10.48 4.24
CA TYR A 95 12.46 11.32 4.65
C TYR A 95 12.10 11.16 6.14
N GLY A 96 12.93 10.47 6.92
CA GLY A 96 12.69 10.25 8.34
C GLY A 96 11.66 9.16 8.64
N VAL A 97 11.26 8.35 7.64
CA VAL A 97 10.37 7.21 7.88
C VAL A 97 11.14 6.13 8.65
N GLN A 98 10.57 5.71 9.78
CA GLN A 98 11.14 4.70 10.67
C GLN A 98 10.34 3.40 10.57
N SER A 99 10.93 2.29 11.02
CA SER A 99 10.26 0.98 11.05
C SER A 99 8.90 1.02 11.75
N ALA A 100 8.77 1.81 12.83
CA ALA A 100 7.51 1.97 13.55
C ALA A 100 6.37 2.59 12.69
N HIS A 101 6.71 3.42 11.70
CA HIS A 101 5.71 4.02 10.80
C HIS A 101 5.12 2.99 9.82
N PHE A 102 5.81 1.89 9.54
CA PHE A 102 5.30 0.87 8.62
C PHE A 102 4.11 0.08 9.18
N ALA A 103 3.91 0.06 10.51
CA ALA A 103 2.70 -0.52 11.10
C ALA A 103 1.44 0.22 10.62
N VAL A 104 1.50 1.56 10.57
CA VAL A 104 0.41 2.41 10.05
C VAL A 104 0.15 2.13 8.57
N ILE A 105 1.22 1.95 7.79
CA ILE A 105 1.14 1.64 6.36
C ILE A 105 0.47 0.28 6.14
N GLY A 106 0.86 -0.74 6.90
CA GLY A 106 0.25 -2.08 6.82
C GLY A 106 -1.22 -2.05 7.21
N GLU A 107 -1.58 -1.39 8.31
CA GLU A 107 -2.97 -1.24 8.73
C GLU A 107 -3.81 -0.51 7.67
N ALA A 108 -3.29 0.59 7.12
CA ALA A 108 -3.98 1.34 6.08
C ALA A 108 -4.17 0.51 4.80
N LEU A 109 -3.18 -0.30 4.41
CA LEU A 109 -3.27 -1.14 3.22
C LEU A 109 -4.33 -2.23 3.41
N LEU A 110 -4.31 -2.95 4.54
CA LEU A 110 -5.32 -3.97 4.84
C LEU A 110 -6.73 -3.39 4.85
N TRP A 111 -6.90 -2.20 5.44
CA TRP A 111 -8.19 -1.51 5.43
C TRP A 111 -8.62 -1.10 4.01
N THR A 112 -7.71 -0.60 3.18
CA THR A 112 -8.01 -0.29 1.77
C THR A 112 -8.42 -1.53 0.98
N LEU A 113 -7.73 -2.65 1.18
CA LEU A 113 -8.07 -3.93 0.54
C LEU A 113 -9.46 -4.40 0.97
N GLU A 114 -9.79 -4.31 2.26
CA GLU A 114 -11.13 -4.59 2.77
C GLU A 114 -12.21 -3.75 2.06
N GLN A 115 -11.98 -2.44 1.91
CA GLN A 115 -12.93 -1.56 1.22
C GLN A 115 -13.06 -1.89 -0.27
N GLY A 116 -11.95 -2.23 -0.93
CA GLY A 116 -11.94 -2.52 -2.37
C GLY A 116 -12.47 -3.92 -2.73
N LEU A 117 -12.38 -4.88 -1.81
CA LEU A 117 -12.79 -6.26 -2.03
C LEU A 117 -14.22 -6.55 -1.54
N GLY A 118 -14.73 -5.79 -0.57
CA GLY A 118 -16.07 -5.97 -0.02
C GLY A 118 -16.28 -7.40 0.47
N ASP A 119 -17.30 -8.08 -0.04
CA ASP A 119 -17.64 -9.47 0.34
C ASP A 119 -16.53 -10.49 0.04
N LEU A 120 -15.56 -10.14 -0.82
CA LEU A 120 -14.41 -11.00 -1.13
C LEU A 120 -13.28 -10.87 -0.09
N TRP A 121 -13.38 -9.92 0.86
CA TRP A 121 -12.46 -9.80 1.98
C TRP A 121 -12.79 -10.82 3.08
N THR A 122 -12.40 -12.08 2.85
CA THR A 122 -12.59 -13.16 3.83
C THR A 122 -11.45 -13.18 4.86
N PRO A 123 -11.62 -13.85 6.02
CA PRO A 123 -10.54 -14.05 6.98
C PRO A 123 -9.27 -14.65 6.35
N GLU A 124 -9.41 -15.59 5.42
CA GLU A 124 -8.28 -16.22 4.73
C GLU A 124 -7.55 -15.26 3.79
N VAL A 125 -8.26 -14.31 3.17
CA VAL A 125 -7.65 -13.26 2.35
C VAL A 125 -6.91 -12.28 3.24
N ARG A 126 -7.53 -11.83 4.34
CA ARG A 126 -6.90 -10.96 5.33
C ARG A 126 -5.60 -11.57 5.86
N ASP A 127 -5.65 -12.83 6.27
CA ASP A 127 -4.49 -13.51 6.83
C ASP A 127 -3.39 -13.72 5.79
N ALA A 128 -3.75 -13.99 4.53
CA ALA A 128 -2.79 -14.07 3.43
C ALA A 128 -2.04 -12.75 3.19
N TRP A 129 -2.72 -11.61 3.30
CA TRP A 129 -2.10 -10.29 3.17
C TRP A 129 -1.30 -9.85 4.41
N ALA A 130 -1.57 -10.44 5.57
CA ALA A 130 -0.91 -10.10 6.84
C ALA A 130 0.28 -11.02 7.18
N ALA A 131 0.53 -12.07 6.38
CA ALA A 131 1.58 -13.08 6.58
C ALA A 131 2.99 -12.60 6.18
#